data_AF-A0A7S7P5H1-F1
#
_entry.id   AF-A0A7S7P5H1-F1
#
_cell.length_a   1.000
_cell.length_b   1.000
_cell.length_c   1.000
_cell.angle_alpha   90.00
_cell.angle_beta   90.00
_cell.angle_gamma   90.00
#
_symmetry.space_group_name_H-M   'P 1'
#
loop_
_entity.id
_entity.type
_entity.pdbx_description
1 polymer ?
#
loop_
_entity_poly.entity_id
_entity_poly.type
_entity_poly.pdbx_seq_one_letter_code
_entity_poly.pdbx_strand_id
1 'polypeptide(L)'
;MSLVGRTLVTAAVAGLVLAACGGGNIDGSTVTSRQAGQGITVGEPNGGVPVVSEYIQMAQEASCASTRNKLYVVDSKYVLWDRAGNCADNAYGQVLMGPTPQAVLCSAGQTIAGPRTSCTDATLRPLFDTMLENLDKADLGLGAGHQVEPVDFLPKSGSPIAYQTIVSERFSKIATPREVVIKDAAAWTALWAEHAGSEVALPKVDFSRQMVIGVFRGAQPDGCRTTAISAVDFRDGKLNVLYVDTVPGPGMVCSMAVVHPAALVIVNRSEAPVHFIREVRTLQ
;
A
#
# COMPACT_ATOMS: atom_id res chain seq x y z
N MET A 1 0.44 3.93 -61.83
CA MET A 1 1.45 4.83 -62.41
C MET A 1 1.83 5.79 -61.27
N SER A 2 3.03 5.80 -60.69
CA SER A 2 4.34 5.18 -61.01
C SER A 2 5.01 4.75 -59.67
N LEU A 3 5.99 3.82 -59.52
CA LEU A 3 7.37 3.73 -60.07
C LEU A 3 8.19 5.02 -59.78
N VAL A 4 9.39 5.07 -59.17
CA VAL A 4 10.45 4.11 -58.68
C VAL A 4 11.17 4.81 -57.48
N GLY A 5 11.92 4.25 -56.51
CA GLY A 5 12.30 2.87 -56.11
C GLY A 5 13.83 2.72 -55.81
N ARG A 6 14.22 1.75 -54.95
CA ARG A 6 15.62 1.44 -54.44
C ARG A 6 16.18 2.42 -53.38
N THR A 7 17.17 2.09 -52.53
CA THR A 7 18.29 1.11 -52.65
C THR A 7 18.66 0.42 -51.30
N LEU A 8 19.33 -0.75 -51.34
CA LEU A 8 19.91 -1.44 -50.17
C LEU A 8 21.34 -0.96 -49.84
N VAL A 9 21.76 -1.15 -48.58
CA VAL A 9 23.17 -1.44 -48.24
C VAL A 9 23.20 -2.58 -47.22
N THR A 10 24.03 -3.59 -47.49
CA THR A 10 24.40 -4.65 -46.53
C THR A 10 25.89 -4.59 -46.25
N ALA A 11 26.29 -4.84 -45.01
CA ALA A 11 27.67 -5.12 -44.63
C ALA A 11 27.68 -6.11 -43.46
N ALA A 12 28.48 -7.17 -43.58
CA ALA A 12 28.73 -8.13 -42.51
C ALA A 12 30.24 -8.22 -42.30
N VAL A 13 30.66 -8.39 -41.04
CA VAL A 13 32.05 -8.68 -40.68
C VAL A 13 32.03 -9.82 -39.66
N ALA A 14 32.84 -10.84 -39.92
CA ALA A 14 33.07 -11.95 -39.00
C ALA A 14 34.54 -11.98 -38.57
N GLY A 15 34.83 -12.47 -37.37
CA GLY A 15 36.20 -12.57 -36.84
C GLY A 15 36.30 -13.55 -35.68
N LEU A 16 36.88 -14.72 -35.94
CA LEU A 16 37.21 -15.75 -34.96
C LEU A 16 38.73 -15.80 -34.77
N VAL A 17 39.19 -15.87 -33.51
CA VAL A 17 40.54 -16.35 -33.16
C VAL A 17 40.43 -17.19 -31.87
N LEU A 18 41.24 -18.24 -31.75
CA LEU A 18 41.21 -19.21 -30.65
C LEU A 18 42.36 -18.99 -29.65
N ALA A 19 42.08 -19.38 -28.40
CA ALA A 19 42.94 -20.08 -27.42
C ALA A 19 44.40 -19.64 -27.17
N ALA A 20 44.73 -19.53 -25.89
CA ALA A 20 46.06 -19.87 -25.35
C ALA A 20 45.92 -20.50 -23.96
N CYS A 21 46.63 -21.60 -23.70
CA CYS A 21 46.86 -22.12 -22.36
C CYS A 21 48.32 -21.84 -21.98
N GLY A 22 48.57 -21.47 -20.72
CA GLY A 22 49.90 -21.28 -20.18
C GLY A 22 49.85 -20.98 -18.68
N GLY A 23 50.78 -21.54 -17.92
CA GLY A 23 50.89 -21.33 -16.48
C GLY A 23 52.31 -21.64 -15.99
N GLY A 24 52.71 -21.00 -14.89
CA GLY A 24 54.03 -21.16 -14.30
C GLY A 24 54.46 -19.96 -13.46
N ASN A 25 54.87 -20.24 -12.22
CA ASN A 25 55.52 -19.33 -11.27
C ASN A 25 56.84 -18.71 -11.84
N ILE A 26 57.54 -17.75 -11.21
CA ILE A 26 57.65 -17.41 -9.77
C ILE A 26 58.02 -15.91 -9.54
N ASP A 27 58.14 -15.54 -8.25
CA ASP A 27 58.96 -14.46 -7.67
C ASP A 27 58.64 -12.98 -7.92
N GLY A 28 57.89 -12.41 -6.97
CA GLY A 28 58.55 -11.68 -5.88
C GLY A 28 59.14 -10.30 -6.17
N SER A 29 58.33 -9.24 -6.01
CA SER A 29 58.81 -7.90 -5.63
C SER A 29 57.72 -7.11 -4.91
N THR A 30 58.11 -6.42 -3.84
CA THR A 30 57.19 -5.66 -2.97
C THR A 30 56.92 -4.26 -3.52
N VAL A 31 55.65 -3.93 -3.77
CA VAL A 31 55.21 -2.54 -3.99
C VAL A 31 54.07 -2.21 -3.04
N THR A 32 54.33 -1.32 -2.09
CA THR A 32 53.34 -0.84 -1.12
C THR A 32 52.42 0.20 -1.76
N SER A 33 51.19 -0.17 -2.11
CA SER A 33 50.13 0.78 -2.46
C SER A 33 49.07 0.87 -1.34
N ARG A 34 48.95 2.05 -0.72
CA ARG A 34 47.89 2.35 0.26
C ARG A 34 46.71 3.02 -0.44
N GLN A 35 45.70 2.26 -0.83
CA GLN A 35 44.31 2.75 -0.95
C GLN A 35 43.37 1.56 -0.84
N ALA A 36 42.60 1.39 0.25
CA ALA A 36 41.55 2.29 0.72
C ALA A 36 40.33 2.39 -0.23
N GLY A 37 39.99 1.29 -0.89
CA GLY A 37 38.61 0.98 -1.28
C GLY A 37 38.04 -0.05 -0.32
N GLN A 38 37.47 0.38 0.81
CA GLN A 38 36.71 -0.53 1.66
C GLN A 38 35.46 -0.95 0.90
N GLY A 39 35.38 -2.23 0.49
CA GLY A 39 34.12 -2.82 0.07
C GLY A 39 33.12 -2.67 1.22
N ILE A 40 31.93 -2.15 0.94
CA ILE A 40 30.89 -2.01 1.94
C ILE A 40 30.45 -3.41 2.35
N THR A 41 30.99 -3.88 3.47
CA THR A 41 30.41 -4.98 4.23
C THR A 41 28.99 -4.56 4.57
N VAL A 42 28.00 -5.24 3.99
CA VAL A 42 26.63 -5.18 4.48
C VAL A 42 26.70 -5.65 5.93
N GLY A 43 26.60 -4.70 6.87
CA GLY A 43 26.70 -5.01 8.28
C GLY A 43 25.60 -5.97 8.69
N GLU A 44 25.92 -6.92 9.57
CA GLU A 44 24.93 -7.83 10.14
C GLU A 44 23.75 -7.02 10.73
N PRO A 45 22.50 -7.31 10.32
CA PRO A 45 21.36 -6.50 10.72
C PRO A 45 21.15 -6.61 12.23
N ASN A 46 21.09 -5.43 12.86
CA ASN A 46 21.13 -5.19 14.30
C ASN A 46 20.44 -6.25 15.17
N GLY A 47 21.24 -7.07 15.86
CA GLY A 47 20.83 -7.72 17.12
C GLY A 47 19.61 -8.64 17.07
N GLY A 48 19.25 -9.20 15.92
CA GLY A 48 18.20 -10.23 15.80
C GLY A 48 16.75 -9.75 15.95
N VAL A 49 16.50 -8.45 16.04
CA VAL A 49 15.15 -7.86 16.07
C VAL A 49 14.68 -7.55 14.64
N PRO A 50 13.46 -7.92 14.22
CA PRO A 50 12.98 -7.67 12.86
C PRO A 50 12.89 -6.19 12.46
N VAL A 51 13.53 -5.84 11.35
CA VAL A 51 13.45 -4.49 10.75
C VAL A 51 12.16 -4.36 9.95
N VAL A 52 11.08 -3.97 10.62
CA VAL A 52 9.68 -3.98 10.11
C VAL A 52 9.52 -3.37 8.70
N SER A 53 10.27 -2.32 8.34
CA SER A 53 10.20 -1.69 7.02
C SER A 53 10.55 -2.63 5.85
N GLU A 54 11.45 -3.60 6.05
CA GLU A 54 11.82 -4.58 5.01
C GLU A 54 10.66 -5.55 4.71
N TYR A 55 9.91 -5.93 5.75
CA TYR A 55 8.71 -6.75 5.63
C TYR A 55 7.58 -5.99 4.94
N ILE A 56 7.40 -4.71 5.28
CA ILE A 56 6.44 -3.83 4.61
C ILE A 56 6.76 -3.76 3.11
N GLN A 57 8.02 -3.57 2.72
CA GLN A 57 8.41 -3.57 1.31
C GLN A 57 8.10 -4.92 0.64
N MET A 58 8.48 -6.05 1.25
CA MET A 58 8.16 -7.39 0.72
C MET A 58 6.65 -7.58 0.53
N ALA A 59 5.84 -7.21 1.53
CA ALA A 59 4.39 -7.32 1.49
C ALA A 59 3.76 -6.38 0.45
N GLN A 60 4.31 -5.18 0.25
CA GLN A 60 3.88 -4.24 -0.80
C GLN A 60 4.25 -4.73 -2.20
N GLU A 61 5.41 -5.35 -2.40
CA GLU A 61 5.84 -5.82 -3.72
C GLU A 61 5.12 -7.10 -4.16
N ALA A 62 4.60 -7.87 -3.21
CA ALA A 62 4.02 -9.20 -3.37
C ALA A 62 2.98 -9.38 -4.50
N SER A 63 2.99 -10.56 -5.10
CA SER A 63 1.94 -11.05 -5.99
C SER A 63 0.83 -11.77 -5.21
N CYS A 64 -0.40 -11.69 -5.72
CA CYS A 64 -1.58 -12.37 -5.16
C CYS A 64 -1.81 -12.11 -3.66
N ALA A 65 -1.88 -10.82 -3.31
CA ALA A 65 -2.21 -10.31 -1.98
C ALA A 65 -3.43 -9.36 -2.03
N SER A 66 -4.37 -9.63 -2.94
CA SER A 66 -5.50 -8.74 -3.29
C SER A 66 -6.73 -8.87 -2.39
N THR A 67 -6.79 -9.87 -1.51
CA THR A 67 -7.92 -10.09 -0.57
C THR A 67 -7.45 -10.12 0.88
N ARG A 68 -6.22 -10.56 1.15
CA ARG A 68 -5.52 -10.34 2.42
C ARG A 68 -4.04 -10.05 2.18
N ASN A 69 -3.50 -9.13 2.97
CA ASN A 69 -2.08 -8.85 3.06
C ASN A 69 -1.82 -8.28 4.45
N LYS A 70 -1.40 -9.13 5.40
CA LYS A 70 -1.24 -8.77 6.81
C LYS A 70 0.13 -9.18 7.32
N LEU A 71 0.78 -8.30 8.07
CA LEU A 71 2.01 -8.58 8.80
C LEU A 71 1.74 -8.51 10.30
N TYR A 72 2.34 -9.41 11.06
CA TYR A 72 2.26 -9.46 12.51
C TYR A 72 3.67 -9.70 13.06
N VAL A 73 4.17 -8.81 13.92
CA VAL A 73 5.38 -9.07 14.72
C VAL A 73 4.97 -9.91 15.92
N VAL A 74 5.75 -10.95 16.22
CA VAL A 74 5.53 -11.84 17.38
C VAL A 74 6.78 -11.83 18.24
N ASP A 75 6.60 -11.47 19.52
CA ASP A 75 7.63 -11.40 20.58
C ASP A 75 8.85 -10.53 20.22
N SER A 76 8.68 -9.55 19.33
CA SER A 76 9.79 -8.77 18.73
C SER A 76 10.91 -9.62 18.10
N LYS A 77 10.58 -10.87 17.70
CA LYS A 77 11.54 -11.89 17.28
C LYS A 77 11.19 -12.53 15.93
N TYR A 78 9.91 -12.72 15.66
CA TYR A 78 9.42 -13.30 14.42
C TYR A 78 8.47 -12.34 13.71
N VAL A 79 8.29 -12.54 12.40
CA VAL A 79 7.22 -11.89 11.63
C VAL A 79 6.39 -12.94 10.92
N LEU A 80 5.09 -12.98 11.20
CA LEU A 80 4.12 -13.73 10.41
C LEU A 80 3.58 -12.84 9.29
N TRP A 81 3.58 -13.34 8.08
CA TRP A 81 2.92 -12.75 6.92
C TRP A 81 1.79 -13.65 6.45
N ASP A 82 0.55 -13.15 6.41
CA ASP A 82 -0.60 -13.79 5.77
C ASP A 82 -0.97 -13.03 4.50
N ARG A 83 -0.96 -13.73 3.35
CA ARG A 83 -1.45 -13.20 2.08
C ARG A 83 -2.49 -14.10 1.44
N ALA A 84 -3.45 -13.48 0.77
CA ALA A 84 -4.40 -14.14 -0.12
C ALA A 84 -4.83 -13.21 -1.26
N GLY A 85 -5.22 -13.79 -2.38
CA GLY A 85 -5.72 -13.03 -3.54
C GLY A 85 -6.42 -13.89 -4.57
N ASN A 86 -7.04 -13.23 -5.54
CA ASN A 86 -7.78 -13.89 -6.62
C ASN A 86 -6.85 -14.23 -7.79
N CYS A 87 -5.93 -15.17 -7.58
CA CYS A 87 -5.06 -15.72 -8.62
C CYS A 87 -5.31 -17.23 -8.85
N ALA A 88 -4.90 -17.74 -10.00
CA ALA A 88 -5.16 -19.13 -10.41
C ALA A 88 -4.39 -20.17 -9.57
N ASP A 89 -3.12 -19.88 -9.23
CA ASP A 89 -2.23 -20.71 -8.44
C ASP A 89 -1.72 -19.94 -7.22
N ASN A 90 -1.47 -20.63 -6.09
CA ASN A 90 -0.89 -20.02 -4.88
C ASN A 90 -1.77 -18.87 -4.29
N ALA A 91 -3.09 -19.06 -4.36
CA ALA A 91 -4.14 -18.12 -3.97
C ALA A 91 -4.13 -17.68 -2.49
N TYR A 92 -3.46 -18.44 -1.62
CA TYR A 92 -3.07 -17.99 -0.29
C TYR A 92 -1.75 -18.63 0.14
N GLY A 93 -1.07 -17.96 1.06
CA GLY A 93 0.05 -18.51 1.80
C GLY A 93 0.38 -17.71 3.05
N GLN A 94 0.97 -18.38 4.02
CA GLN A 94 1.43 -17.83 5.28
C GLN A 94 2.91 -18.13 5.42
N VAL A 95 3.70 -17.17 5.90
CA VAL A 95 5.14 -17.31 6.07
C VAL A 95 5.55 -16.77 7.44
N LEU A 96 6.21 -17.60 8.24
CA LEU A 96 6.86 -17.18 9.49
C LEU A 96 8.34 -16.95 9.22
N MET A 97 8.83 -15.75 9.53
CA MET A 97 10.21 -15.30 9.29
C MET A 97 10.91 -14.96 10.60
N GLY A 98 12.24 -15.03 10.60
CA GLY A 98 13.11 -14.64 11.71
C GLY A 98 13.44 -13.14 11.70
N PRO A 99 14.72 -12.74 11.85
CA PRO A 99 15.10 -11.32 11.85
C PRO A 99 14.98 -10.60 10.50
N THR A 100 15.18 -11.29 9.36
CA THR A 100 15.02 -10.70 8.02
C THR A 100 13.96 -11.43 7.17
N PRO A 101 13.35 -10.78 6.16
CA PRO A 101 12.34 -11.42 5.31
C PRO A 101 12.82 -12.68 4.57
N GLN A 102 14.12 -12.83 4.36
CA GLN A 102 14.73 -14.00 3.71
C GLN A 102 14.96 -15.16 4.70
N ALA A 103 14.94 -14.90 6.01
CA ALA A 103 15.09 -15.90 7.07
C ALA A 103 13.76 -16.66 7.31
N VAL A 104 13.26 -17.35 6.28
CA VAL A 104 12.01 -18.13 6.36
C VAL A 104 12.17 -19.33 7.30
N LEU A 105 11.36 -19.34 8.37
CA LEU A 105 11.35 -20.36 9.41
C LEU A 105 10.26 -21.41 9.16
N CYS A 106 9.06 -20.95 8.79
CA CYS A 106 7.96 -21.82 8.35
C CYS A 106 7.21 -21.21 7.16
N SER A 107 6.58 -22.05 6.36
CA SER A 107 5.67 -21.66 5.29
C SER A 107 4.49 -22.61 5.21
N ALA A 108 3.31 -22.05 4.94
CA ALA A 108 2.09 -22.76 4.60
C ALA A 108 1.46 -22.14 3.35
N GLY A 109 0.69 -22.90 2.57
CA GLY A 109 -0.04 -22.35 1.43
C GLY A 109 -0.51 -23.41 0.45
N GLN A 110 -1.15 -22.97 -0.63
CA GLN A 110 -1.55 -23.87 -1.70
C GLN A 110 -0.40 -24.22 -2.64
N THR A 111 -0.29 -25.50 -2.97
CA THR A 111 0.55 -26.02 -4.05
C THR A 111 -0.31 -26.83 -5.01
N ILE A 112 0.22 -27.12 -6.21
CA ILE A 112 -0.42 -28.05 -7.18
C ILE A 112 -0.66 -29.46 -6.60
N ALA A 113 0.04 -29.83 -5.53
CA ALA A 113 -0.12 -31.08 -4.79
C ALA A 113 -0.94 -30.89 -3.49
N GLY A 114 -1.85 -29.91 -3.46
CA GLY A 114 -2.68 -29.55 -2.31
C GLY A 114 -2.00 -28.58 -1.33
N PRO A 115 -2.67 -28.24 -0.21
CA PRO A 115 -2.08 -27.45 0.85
C PRO A 115 -0.84 -28.15 1.44
N ARG A 116 0.23 -27.41 1.69
CA ARG A 116 1.44 -27.92 2.35
C ARG A 116 1.92 -26.94 3.41
N THR A 117 2.48 -27.50 4.49
CA THR A 117 3.09 -26.74 5.59
C THR A 117 4.46 -27.35 5.90
N SER A 118 5.51 -26.52 5.87
CA SER A 118 6.90 -26.88 6.15
C SER A 118 7.55 -25.90 7.12
N CYS A 119 8.45 -26.39 7.97
CA CYS A 119 9.32 -25.57 8.83
C CYS A 119 10.76 -26.06 8.70
N THR A 120 11.73 -25.16 8.85
CA THR A 120 13.17 -25.48 8.93
C THR A 120 13.53 -26.00 10.32
N ASP A 121 12.86 -25.49 11.36
CA ASP A 121 12.93 -25.98 12.73
C ASP A 121 11.59 -26.60 13.14
N ALA A 122 11.62 -27.86 13.58
CA ALA A 122 10.44 -28.59 14.03
C ALA A 122 9.83 -28.05 15.34
N THR A 123 10.62 -27.36 16.18
CA THR A 123 10.15 -26.77 17.45
C THR A 123 9.22 -25.58 17.24
N LEU A 124 9.34 -24.89 16.09
CA LEU A 124 8.45 -23.77 15.71
C LEU A 124 7.11 -24.24 15.15
N ARG A 125 6.96 -25.54 14.85
CA ARG A 125 5.77 -26.06 14.17
C ARG A 125 4.47 -25.88 14.98
N PRO A 126 4.39 -26.15 16.30
CA PRO A 126 3.17 -25.94 17.09
C PRO A 126 2.79 -24.46 17.23
N LEU A 127 3.79 -23.57 17.30
CA LEU A 127 3.57 -22.11 17.29
C LEU A 127 2.95 -21.67 15.97
N PHE A 128 3.50 -22.15 14.85
CA PHE A 128 3.00 -21.82 13.52
C PHE A 128 1.59 -22.39 13.26
N ASP A 129 1.34 -23.67 13.56
CA ASP A 129 0.01 -24.26 13.39
C ASP A 129 -1.07 -23.53 14.22
N THR A 130 -0.75 -23.15 15.47
CA THR A 130 -1.66 -22.32 16.30
C THR A 130 -2.02 -21.01 15.59
N MET A 131 -1.04 -20.29 15.02
CA MET A 131 -1.33 -19.05 14.28
C MET A 131 -2.16 -19.29 13.01
N LEU A 132 -1.94 -20.40 12.30
CA LEU A 132 -2.71 -20.76 11.09
C LEU A 132 -4.20 -21.03 11.40
N GLU A 133 -4.50 -21.63 12.56
CA GLU A 133 -5.87 -21.88 13.01
C GLU A 133 -6.62 -20.62 13.48
N ASN A 134 -5.91 -19.49 13.66
CA ASN A 134 -6.42 -18.30 14.38
C ASN A 134 -6.12 -16.96 13.66
N LEU A 135 -5.92 -16.96 12.33
CA LEU A 135 -5.59 -15.77 11.51
C LEU A 135 -6.66 -14.65 11.50
N ASP A 136 -7.84 -14.94 12.03
CA ASP A 136 -8.94 -13.99 12.26
C ASP A 136 -8.82 -13.23 13.59
N LYS A 137 -8.07 -13.77 14.56
CA LYS A 137 -7.88 -13.19 15.90
C LYS A 137 -6.74 -12.17 15.92
N ALA A 138 -6.82 -11.24 16.86
CA ALA A 138 -5.82 -10.18 17.03
C ALA A 138 -4.51 -10.71 17.64
N ASP A 139 -4.60 -11.71 18.51
CA ASP A 139 -3.47 -12.38 19.19
C ASP A 139 -2.98 -13.64 18.46
N LEU A 140 -3.53 -13.92 17.27
CA LEU A 140 -3.31 -15.17 16.52
C LEU A 140 -3.53 -16.45 17.37
N GLY A 141 -4.39 -16.38 18.39
CA GLY A 141 -4.66 -17.49 19.31
C GLY A 141 -3.50 -17.85 20.25
N LEU A 142 -2.42 -17.07 20.28
CA LEU A 142 -1.24 -17.33 21.11
C LEU A 142 -1.44 -16.97 22.60
N GLY A 143 -2.44 -16.13 22.90
CA GLY A 143 -2.77 -15.72 24.27
C GLY A 143 -1.69 -14.89 24.96
N ALA A 144 -1.90 -14.62 26.25
CA ALA A 144 -1.10 -13.67 27.05
C ALA A 144 0.36 -14.09 27.33
N GLY A 145 0.82 -15.24 26.81
CA GLY A 145 2.23 -15.64 26.84
C GLY A 145 3.07 -15.02 25.73
N HIS A 146 2.44 -14.44 24.71
CA HIS A 146 3.08 -13.87 23.53
C HIS A 146 2.63 -12.42 23.28
N GLN A 147 3.51 -11.60 22.72
CA GLN A 147 3.21 -10.24 22.28
C GLN A 147 3.02 -10.24 20.76
N VAL A 148 1.78 -10.06 20.30
CA VAL A 148 1.43 -10.01 18.88
C VAL A 148 1.05 -8.58 18.49
N GLU A 149 1.81 -8.00 17.56
CA GLU A 149 1.61 -6.63 17.09
C GLU A 149 1.30 -6.64 15.59
N PRO A 150 0.06 -6.30 15.16
CA PRO A 150 -0.24 -6.14 13.76
C PRO A 150 0.49 -4.91 13.20
N VAL A 151 1.15 -5.08 12.06
CA VAL A 151 1.83 -4.01 11.35
C VAL A 151 0.86 -3.42 10.32
N ASP A 152 0.42 -2.18 10.55
CA ASP A 152 -0.35 -1.42 9.57
C ASP A 152 0.59 -0.86 8.48
N PHE A 153 0.28 -1.15 7.22
CA PHE A 153 0.99 -0.61 6.06
C PHE A 153 0.04 -0.31 4.90
N LEU A 154 0.46 0.61 4.03
CA LEU A 154 -0.28 0.96 2.82
C LEU A 154 -0.07 -0.12 1.74
N PRO A 155 -1.05 -0.37 0.86
CA PRO A 155 -0.92 -1.35 -0.21
C PRO A 155 0.12 -0.92 -1.26
N LYS A 156 0.40 -1.78 -2.25
CA LYS A 156 1.32 -1.51 -3.36
C LYS A 156 0.99 -0.19 -4.07
N SER A 157 2.01 0.56 -4.48
CA SER A 157 1.83 1.78 -5.31
C SER A 157 0.94 1.48 -6.52
N GLY A 158 -0.11 2.29 -6.72
CA GLY A 158 -1.16 2.11 -7.72
C GLY A 158 -2.38 1.29 -7.26
N SER A 159 -2.40 0.77 -6.03
CA SER A 159 -3.54 -0.02 -5.52
C SER A 159 -4.67 0.86 -4.97
N PRO A 160 -5.94 0.50 -5.21
CA PRO A 160 -7.07 1.15 -4.55
C PRO A 160 -7.08 0.85 -3.05
N ILE A 161 -7.52 1.82 -2.26
CA ILE A 161 -7.75 1.72 -0.82
C ILE A 161 -9.26 1.71 -0.57
N ALA A 162 -9.71 0.75 0.24
CA ALA A 162 -11.10 0.68 0.68
C ALA A 162 -11.43 1.86 1.60
N TYR A 163 -12.61 2.46 1.39
CA TYR A 163 -13.10 3.58 2.18
C TYR A 163 -14.60 3.46 2.45
N GLN A 164 -15.07 4.03 3.56
CA GLN A 164 -16.49 4.11 3.90
C GLN A 164 -16.96 5.55 3.71
N THR A 165 -17.87 5.79 2.76
CA THR A 165 -18.56 7.09 2.66
C THR A 165 -19.45 7.32 3.88
N ILE A 166 -19.26 8.45 4.56
CA ILE A 166 -20.11 8.91 5.67
C ILE A 166 -20.92 10.15 5.31
N VAL A 167 -20.49 10.93 4.32
CA VAL A 167 -21.20 12.11 3.80
C VAL A 167 -21.06 12.15 2.28
N SER A 168 -22.15 12.44 1.57
CA SER A 168 -22.18 12.67 0.12
C SER A 168 -23.43 13.49 -0.22
N GLU A 169 -23.41 14.79 0.04
CA GLU A 169 -24.60 15.65 0.04
C GLU A 169 -24.41 17.03 -0.61
N ARG A 170 -25.45 17.87 -0.52
CA ARG A 170 -25.56 19.22 -1.08
C ARG A 170 -25.85 20.33 -0.07
N PHE A 171 -25.93 20.04 1.23
CA PHE A 171 -26.52 20.96 2.21
C PHE A 171 -25.67 21.20 3.47
N SER A 172 -24.35 21.07 3.33
CA SER A 172 -23.40 21.37 4.40
C SER A 172 -23.51 22.83 4.83
N LYS A 173 -23.26 23.12 6.11
CA LYS A 173 -23.19 24.51 6.62
C LYS A 173 -21.85 25.19 6.35
N ILE A 174 -20.86 24.47 5.82
CA ILE A 174 -19.53 25.00 5.46
C ILE A 174 -19.61 25.74 4.12
N ALA A 175 -19.65 27.08 4.20
CA ALA A 175 -19.75 27.98 3.05
C ALA A 175 -18.43 28.18 2.27
N THR A 176 -17.28 27.93 2.90
CA THR A 176 -15.95 28.11 2.29
C THR A 176 -15.43 26.79 1.69
N PRO A 177 -15.00 26.76 0.41
CA PRO A 177 -14.44 25.55 -0.18
C PRO A 177 -13.10 25.18 0.49
N ARG A 178 -12.96 23.91 0.88
CA ARG A 178 -11.72 23.38 1.48
C ARG A 178 -11.65 21.85 1.41
N GLU A 179 -10.44 21.33 1.46
CA GLU A 179 -10.10 19.91 1.55
C GLU A 179 -9.53 19.66 2.95
N VAL A 180 -9.86 18.50 3.56
CA VAL A 180 -9.51 18.22 4.97
C VAL A 180 -9.05 16.78 5.18
N VAL A 181 -8.13 16.61 6.13
CA VAL A 181 -7.66 15.32 6.65
C VAL A 181 -7.69 15.41 8.16
N ILE A 182 -8.46 14.53 8.81
CA ILE A 182 -8.77 14.59 10.24
C ILE A 182 -8.30 13.29 10.89
N LYS A 183 -7.35 13.40 11.82
CA LYS A 183 -6.64 12.26 12.44
C LYS A 183 -6.90 12.10 13.95
N ASP A 184 -7.83 12.88 14.50
CA ASP A 184 -8.17 12.90 15.92
C ASP A 184 -9.64 13.29 16.15
N ALA A 185 -10.13 12.94 17.34
CA ALA A 185 -11.54 13.13 17.70
C ALA A 185 -11.93 14.60 17.97
N ALA A 186 -10.99 15.48 18.33
CA ALA A 186 -11.29 16.88 18.64
C ALA A 186 -11.50 17.69 17.35
N ALA A 187 -10.59 17.55 16.39
CA ALA A 187 -10.74 18.11 15.06
C ALA A 187 -11.97 17.53 14.32
N TRP A 188 -12.31 16.24 14.55
CA TRP A 188 -13.54 15.65 14.02
C TRP A 188 -14.80 16.27 14.61
N THR A 189 -14.86 16.41 15.94
CA THR A 189 -16.00 17.01 16.64
C THR A 189 -16.22 18.47 16.19
N ALA A 190 -15.14 19.24 16.07
CA ALA A 190 -15.19 20.62 15.58
C ALA A 190 -15.67 20.70 14.12
N LEU A 191 -15.11 19.88 13.23
CA LEU A 191 -15.51 19.84 11.82
C LEU A 191 -16.98 19.42 11.65
N TRP A 192 -17.44 18.44 12.41
CA TRP A 192 -18.82 17.96 12.34
C TRP A 192 -19.82 19.01 12.85
N ALA A 193 -19.49 19.71 13.93
CA ALA A 193 -20.32 20.82 14.43
C ALA A 193 -20.42 21.97 13.42
N GLU A 194 -19.35 22.26 12.66
CA GLU A 194 -19.39 23.25 11.58
C GLU A 194 -20.12 22.74 10.32
N HIS A 195 -20.00 21.45 9.99
CA HIS A 195 -20.61 20.82 8.83
C HIS A 195 -22.13 20.62 8.98
N ALA A 196 -22.55 19.94 10.04
CA ALA A 196 -23.91 19.48 10.26
C ALA A 196 -24.63 20.23 11.40
N GLY A 197 -23.88 20.75 12.38
CA GLY A 197 -24.41 21.40 13.59
C GLY A 197 -24.26 20.54 14.84
N SER A 198 -24.19 21.19 16.01
CA SER A 198 -24.00 20.55 17.34
C SER A 198 -25.04 19.47 17.66
N GLU A 199 -26.28 19.66 17.24
CA GLU A 199 -27.40 18.75 17.55
C GLU A 199 -27.42 17.48 16.68
N VAL A 200 -26.58 17.39 15.64
CA VAL A 200 -26.53 16.24 14.73
C VAL A 200 -25.54 15.21 15.27
N ALA A 201 -26.02 13.99 15.54
CA ALA A 201 -25.21 12.91 16.10
C ALA A 201 -23.89 12.68 15.35
N LEU A 202 -22.77 12.76 16.07
CA LEU A 202 -21.41 12.60 15.55
C LEU A 202 -21.17 11.15 15.08
N PRO A 203 -20.78 10.89 13.81
CA PRO A 203 -20.40 9.56 13.36
C PRO A 203 -19.20 9.04 14.17
N LYS A 204 -19.33 7.82 14.69
CA LYS A 204 -18.27 7.16 15.47
C LYS A 204 -17.13 6.73 14.54
N VAL A 205 -15.95 7.29 14.77
CA VAL A 205 -14.70 6.96 14.07
C VAL A 205 -13.67 6.53 15.12
N ASP A 206 -12.97 5.43 14.87
CA ASP A 206 -11.90 4.95 15.75
C ASP A 206 -10.54 5.50 15.31
N PHE A 207 -10.20 6.69 15.80
CA PHE A 207 -8.96 7.40 15.40
C PHE A 207 -7.65 6.69 15.78
N SER A 208 -7.69 5.58 16.52
CA SER A 208 -6.52 4.71 16.68
C SER A 208 -6.16 3.98 15.38
N ARG A 209 -7.16 3.61 14.57
CA ARG A 209 -7.03 2.78 13.36
C ARG A 209 -7.60 3.44 12.09
N GLN A 210 -8.29 4.57 12.22
CA GLN A 210 -9.00 5.25 11.14
C GLN A 210 -8.67 6.75 11.09
N MET A 211 -8.97 7.37 9.95
CA MET A 211 -8.98 8.83 9.79
C MET A 211 -10.07 9.25 8.80
N VAL A 212 -10.52 10.51 8.88
CA VAL A 212 -11.53 11.05 7.97
C VAL A 212 -10.85 11.93 6.92
N ILE A 213 -11.22 11.73 5.66
CA ILE A 213 -10.84 12.57 4.52
C ILE A 213 -12.11 13.25 4.01
N GLY A 214 -12.05 14.54 3.70
CA GLY A 214 -13.22 15.32 3.30
C GLY A 214 -12.94 16.40 2.26
N VAL A 215 -13.97 16.70 1.46
CA VAL A 215 -13.98 17.75 0.45
C VAL A 215 -15.27 18.56 0.60
N PHE A 216 -15.12 19.88 0.75
CA PHE A 216 -16.22 20.85 0.76
C PHE A 216 -16.05 21.80 -0.42
N ARG A 217 -17.13 22.04 -1.18
CA ARG A 217 -17.10 22.94 -2.36
C ARG A 217 -17.60 24.35 -2.07
N GLY A 218 -17.94 24.64 -0.81
CA GLY A 218 -18.51 25.91 -0.40
C GLY A 218 -19.81 26.25 -1.13
N ALA A 219 -20.18 27.52 -1.14
CA ALA A 219 -21.37 27.99 -1.84
C ALA A 219 -21.27 27.77 -3.35
N GLN A 220 -22.27 27.09 -3.93
CA GLN A 220 -22.40 26.78 -5.34
C GLN A 220 -23.77 27.28 -5.87
N PRO A 221 -23.85 27.82 -7.10
CA PRO A 221 -24.98 28.67 -7.52
C PRO A 221 -26.27 27.94 -7.88
N ASP A 222 -26.24 26.62 -8.09
CA ASP A 222 -27.39 25.85 -8.56
C ASP A 222 -27.42 24.43 -7.99
N GLY A 223 -28.63 23.86 -7.87
CA GLY A 223 -28.86 22.57 -7.23
C GLY A 223 -28.42 21.33 -8.03
N CYS A 224 -27.92 21.48 -9.27
CA CYS A 224 -27.38 20.36 -10.04
C CYS A 224 -25.97 19.96 -9.57
N ARG A 225 -25.29 20.83 -8.80
CA ARG A 225 -23.90 20.61 -8.38
C ARG A 225 -23.79 19.64 -7.23
N THR A 226 -22.86 18.70 -7.33
CA THR A 226 -22.47 17.77 -6.27
C THR A 226 -20.96 17.64 -6.22
N THR A 227 -20.45 17.01 -5.17
CA THR A 227 -19.08 16.50 -5.10
C THR A 227 -19.13 15.11 -4.50
N ALA A 228 -18.25 14.20 -4.94
CA ALA A 228 -18.17 12.84 -4.41
C ALA A 228 -16.73 12.33 -4.48
N ILE A 229 -16.24 11.74 -3.39
CA ILE A 229 -14.97 10.99 -3.40
C ILE A 229 -15.25 9.65 -4.09
N SER A 230 -14.52 9.40 -5.18
CA SER A 230 -14.80 8.33 -6.15
C SER A 230 -13.69 7.28 -6.22
N ALA A 231 -12.48 7.61 -5.77
CA ALA A 231 -11.42 6.65 -5.49
C ALA A 231 -10.48 7.20 -4.41
N VAL A 232 -9.86 6.28 -3.67
CA VAL A 232 -8.63 6.54 -2.91
C VAL A 232 -7.61 5.52 -3.39
N ASP A 233 -6.40 5.94 -3.73
CA ASP A 233 -5.26 5.04 -4.03
C ASP A 233 -4.00 5.47 -3.29
N PHE A 234 -3.07 4.54 -3.07
CA PHE A 234 -1.71 4.89 -2.65
C PHE A 234 -0.78 4.89 -3.85
N ARG A 235 -0.06 5.98 -4.09
CA ARG A 235 0.94 6.07 -5.17
C ARG A 235 2.02 7.06 -4.80
N ASP A 236 3.26 6.76 -5.20
CA ASP A 236 4.39 7.70 -5.13
C ASP A 236 4.60 8.31 -3.72
N GLY A 237 4.37 7.49 -2.69
CA GLY A 237 4.48 7.88 -1.28
C GLY A 237 3.28 8.64 -0.70
N LYS A 238 2.18 8.78 -1.44
CA LYS A 238 1.03 9.62 -1.09
C LYS A 238 -0.30 8.87 -1.20
N LEU A 239 -1.28 9.31 -0.42
CA LEU A 239 -2.68 8.94 -0.61
C LEU A 239 -3.35 9.89 -1.61
N ASN A 240 -3.63 9.40 -2.81
CA ASN A 240 -4.38 10.15 -3.82
C ASN A 240 -5.88 10.01 -3.54
N VAL A 241 -6.57 11.13 -3.43
CA VAL A 241 -8.02 11.19 -3.17
C VAL A 241 -8.68 11.80 -4.40
N LEU A 242 -9.26 10.96 -5.25
CA LEU A 242 -9.98 11.39 -6.43
C LEU A 242 -11.40 11.80 -6.06
N TYR A 243 -11.74 13.07 -6.26
CA TYR A 243 -13.11 13.55 -6.14
C TYR A 243 -13.62 14.14 -7.45
N VAL A 244 -14.90 13.89 -7.73
CA VAL A 244 -15.59 14.36 -8.94
C VAL A 244 -16.59 15.44 -8.53
N ASP A 245 -16.33 16.68 -8.97
CA ASP A 245 -17.36 17.73 -8.95
C ASP A 245 -18.31 17.51 -10.13
N THR A 246 -19.60 17.31 -9.86
CA THR A 246 -20.62 17.28 -10.91
C THR A 246 -21.11 18.69 -11.20
N VAL A 247 -21.23 19.05 -12.48
CA VAL A 247 -21.72 20.36 -12.94
C VAL A 247 -22.78 20.20 -14.03
N PRO A 248 -23.75 21.12 -14.15
CA PRO A 248 -24.72 21.08 -15.24
C PRO A 248 -24.05 21.26 -16.61
N GLY A 249 -24.52 20.50 -17.61
CA GLY A 249 -24.18 20.69 -19.01
C GLY A 249 -24.93 21.84 -19.69
N PRO A 250 -24.59 22.17 -20.95
CA PRO A 250 -25.26 23.22 -21.71
C PRO A 250 -26.77 22.95 -21.84
N GLY A 251 -27.60 23.92 -21.45
CA GLY A 251 -29.06 23.81 -21.51
C GLY A 251 -29.73 23.03 -20.36
N MET A 252 -28.95 22.46 -19.42
CA MET A 252 -29.51 21.82 -18.23
C MET A 252 -30.29 22.82 -17.36
N VAL A 253 -31.54 22.50 -17.04
CA VAL A 253 -32.37 23.29 -16.12
C VAL A 253 -32.11 22.82 -14.69
N CYS A 254 -31.65 23.74 -13.84
CA CYS A 254 -31.31 23.49 -12.45
C CYS A 254 -32.16 24.36 -11.51
N SER A 255 -32.32 23.94 -10.26
CA SER A 255 -32.96 24.78 -9.25
C SER A 255 -32.06 25.97 -8.90
N MET A 256 -32.68 27.16 -8.85
CA MET A 256 -32.05 28.44 -8.48
C MET A 256 -31.83 28.53 -6.96
N ALA A 257 -31.14 27.54 -6.41
CA ALA A 257 -30.88 27.38 -4.99
C ALA A 257 -29.37 27.25 -4.75
N VAL A 258 -28.84 28.05 -3.81
CA VAL A 258 -27.45 27.92 -3.37
C VAL A 258 -27.29 26.62 -2.61
N VAL A 259 -26.36 25.78 -3.05
CA VAL A 259 -26.01 24.50 -2.42
C VAL A 259 -24.58 24.50 -1.92
N HIS A 260 -24.29 23.60 -0.99
CA HIS A 260 -22.99 23.44 -0.34
C HIS A 260 -22.55 21.97 -0.42
N PRO A 261 -22.00 21.53 -1.58
CA PRO A 261 -21.62 20.14 -1.77
C PRO A 261 -20.50 19.71 -0.83
N ALA A 262 -20.69 18.55 -0.20
CA ALA A 262 -19.74 17.94 0.73
C ALA A 262 -19.66 16.43 0.53
N ALA A 263 -18.44 15.89 0.54
CA ALA A 263 -18.17 14.46 0.57
C ALA A 263 -17.14 14.15 1.65
N LEU A 264 -17.41 13.18 2.52
CA LEU A 264 -16.50 12.73 3.56
C LEU A 264 -16.47 11.20 3.61
N VAL A 265 -15.26 10.65 3.77
CA VAL A 265 -15.00 9.21 3.83
C VAL A 265 -14.11 8.89 5.02
N ILE A 266 -14.33 7.72 5.62
CA ILE A 266 -13.40 7.10 6.56
C ILE A 266 -12.47 6.18 5.77
N VAL A 267 -11.17 6.28 6.04
CA VAL A 267 -10.12 5.34 5.59
C VAL A 267 -9.36 4.79 6.79
N ASN A 268 -8.60 3.71 6.60
CA ASN A 268 -7.60 3.30 7.59
C ASN A 268 -6.61 4.44 7.85
N ARG A 269 -6.12 4.53 9.09
CA ARG A 269 -5.18 5.57 9.52
C ARG A 269 -3.90 5.48 8.68
N SER A 270 -3.37 6.63 8.29
CA SER A 270 -2.07 6.71 7.62
C SER A 270 -1.37 8.02 7.88
N GLU A 271 -0.06 7.96 8.07
CA GLU A 271 0.80 9.15 8.17
C GLU A 271 1.42 9.58 6.83
N ALA A 272 1.08 8.91 5.72
CA ALA A 272 1.44 9.39 4.39
C ALA A 272 0.73 10.73 4.04
N PRO A 273 1.38 11.63 3.27
CA PRO A 273 0.74 12.85 2.79
C PRO A 273 -0.46 12.53 1.89
N VAL A 274 -1.55 13.30 2.05
CA VAL A 274 -2.74 13.20 1.19
C VAL A 274 -2.62 14.21 0.06
N HIS A 275 -2.92 13.76 -1.16
CA HIS A 275 -3.01 14.59 -2.36
C HIS A 275 -4.41 14.48 -2.95
N PHE A 276 -5.12 15.61 -2.98
CA PHE A 276 -6.46 15.67 -3.56
C PHE A 276 -6.36 15.88 -5.08
N ILE A 277 -7.08 15.05 -5.83
CA ILE A 277 -7.18 15.11 -7.30
C ILE A 277 -8.63 15.43 -7.65
N ARG A 278 -8.84 16.53 -8.39
CA ARG A 278 -10.18 17.01 -8.75
C ARG A 278 -10.49 16.73 -10.21
N GLU A 279 -11.50 15.91 -10.44
CA GLU A 279 -12.18 15.78 -11.74
C GLU A 279 -13.45 16.65 -11.80
N VAL A 280 -13.93 16.90 -13.03
CA VAL A 280 -15.21 17.56 -13.29
C VAL A 280 -16.03 16.68 -14.22
N ARG A 281 -17.26 16.35 -13.80
CA ARG A 281 -18.23 15.63 -14.61
C ARG A 281 -19.36 16.55 -15.03
N THR A 282 -19.41 16.86 -16.31
CA THR A 282 -20.56 17.55 -16.92
C THR A 282 -21.73 16.57 -17.04
N LEU A 283 -22.91 16.96 -16.58
CA LEU A 283 -24.15 16.22 -16.84
C LEU A 283 -24.54 16.32 -18.33
N GLN A 284 -25.10 15.23 -18.86
CA GLN A 284 -25.62 15.11 -20.22
C GLN A 284 -27.15 15.11 -20.20
#